data_AF-A0A6H1ZAP8-F1
#
_entry.id   AF-A0A6H1ZAP8-F1
#
_cell.length_a   1.000
_cell.length_b   1.000
_cell.length_c   1.000
_cell.angle_alpha   90.00
_cell.angle_beta   90.00
_cell.angle_gamma   90.00
#
_symmetry.space_group_name_H-M   'P 1'
#
loop_
_entity.id
_entity.type
_entity.pdbx_description
1 polymer ?
#
loop_
_entity_poly.entity_id
_entity_poly.type
_entity_poly.pdbx_seq_one_letter_code
_entity_poly.pdbx_strand_id
1 'polypeptide(L)'
;MSERDPYLLDPEDAKKTIEETKMSSVGVICPFRNASMGKKCHVCEKLKRVYETSVKGDERWQAAGKKGAKCSWFANIVFPSNPNKSVVAVFGKKTGSDVVYKNQAGEWLDIAHPKSGRGREMKLTKSRDDSGYNTYSIFPDLEKASWDIPEEVLKNLVNLDQENLIVLVKNNTEEIFKFSSLKMDETIRFRFCPPWDSGNGNKKILTPLFRHWGGVTEEEVRGEVELDLDVSDVEPEVAVDEGSILDDTPTVDSHVEAREPCFGRDNFYDKNDQECKGCKEFTDCTIAVKASL
;
A
#
# COMPACT_ATOMS: atom_id res chain seq x y z
N MET A 1 -10.86 23.13 21.40
CA MET A 1 -10.40 21.99 20.58
C MET A 1 -8.89 21.95 20.70
N SER A 2 -8.29 20.79 20.97
CA SER A 2 -6.83 20.64 20.96
C SER A 2 -6.31 20.70 19.53
N GLU A 3 -5.17 21.36 19.31
CA GLU A 3 -4.46 21.26 18.03
C GLU A 3 -4.07 19.81 17.78
N ARG A 4 -4.47 19.27 16.62
CA ARG A 4 -4.11 17.93 16.18
C ARG A 4 -2.70 18.01 15.61
N ASP A 5 -1.78 17.17 16.11
CA ASP A 5 -0.39 17.17 15.64
C ASP A 5 -0.35 16.93 14.12
N PRO A 6 0.20 17.86 13.31
CA PRO A 6 0.07 17.83 11.85
C PRO A 6 0.87 16.70 11.19
N TYR A 7 1.72 16.00 11.96
CA TYR A 7 2.52 14.88 11.49
C TYR A 7 1.96 13.50 11.90
N LEU A 8 0.81 13.46 12.58
CA LEU A 8 0.04 12.22 12.75
C LEU A 8 -0.86 12.00 11.53
N LEU A 9 -0.79 10.80 10.97
CA LEU A 9 -1.53 10.44 9.76
C LEU A 9 -3.05 10.40 10.00
N ASP A 10 -3.83 10.61 8.94
CA ASP A 10 -5.30 10.66 9.01
C ASP A 10 -5.95 9.41 8.37
N PRO A 11 -6.70 8.57 9.12
CA PRO A 11 -7.29 7.33 8.61
C PRO A 11 -8.26 7.49 7.44
N GLU A 12 -9.02 8.59 7.35
CA GLU A 12 -9.99 8.79 6.26
C GLU A 12 -9.29 9.13 4.92
N ASP A 13 -8.14 9.79 4.95
CA ASP A 13 -7.31 9.99 3.76
C ASP A 13 -6.68 8.66 3.29
N ALA A 14 -6.32 7.77 4.22
CA ALA A 14 -5.86 6.42 3.91
C ALA A 14 -6.94 5.60 3.18
N LYS A 15 -8.16 5.60 3.73
CA LYS A 15 -9.36 4.98 3.15
C LYS A 15 -9.65 5.44 1.73
N LYS A 16 -9.69 6.76 1.49
CA LYS A 16 -9.84 7.34 0.14
C LYS A 16 -8.75 6.82 -0.82
N THR A 17 -7.52 6.68 -0.35
CA THR A 17 -6.39 6.24 -1.18
C THR A 17 -6.39 4.73 -1.44
N ILE A 18 -7.06 3.91 -0.63
CA ILE A 18 -7.23 2.47 -0.90
C ILE A 18 -8.11 2.22 -2.13
N GLU A 19 -9.21 2.98 -2.27
CA GLU A 19 -10.09 2.93 -3.45
C GLU A 19 -9.31 3.21 -4.75
N GLU A 20 -8.26 4.02 -4.65
CA GLU A 20 -7.38 4.45 -5.74
C GLU A 20 -6.28 3.42 -6.14
N THR A 21 -6.27 2.13 -5.71
CA THR A 21 -5.06 1.24 -5.89
C THR A 21 -5.21 -0.22 -6.39
N LYS A 22 -4.66 -0.60 -7.56
CA LYS A 22 -4.42 -2.01 -7.99
C LYS A 22 -3.15 -2.30 -8.86
N MET A 23 -2.21 -3.07 -8.28
CA MET A 23 -1.05 -3.88 -8.83
C MET A 23 0.12 -3.22 -9.57
N SER A 24 1.25 -3.91 -9.83
CA SER A 24 2.59 -3.27 -9.78
C SER A 24 3.48 -3.32 -11.05
N SER A 25 4.72 -2.85 -10.89
CA SER A 25 5.84 -2.88 -11.84
C SER A 25 5.88 -1.71 -12.85
N VAL A 26 6.51 -1.95 -14.00
CA VAL A 26 7.19 -0.96 -14.96
C VAL A 26 6.02 0.05 -17.54
N GLY A 27 5.85 1.37 -17.97
CA GLY A 27 5.25 1.88 -19.20
C GLY A 27 4.22 2.98 -18.95
N VAL A 28 3.52 3.23 -20.04
CA VAL A 28 2.35 4.08 -20.29
C VAL A 28 1.49 4.35 -19.06
N ILE A 29 1.38 5.63 -18.68
CA ILE A 29 0.46 6.10 -17.65
C ILE A 29 -0.98 5.78 -18.06
N CYS A 30 -1.78 5.17 -17.19
CA CYS A 30 -3.18 4.88 -17.50
C CYS A 30 -4.07 6.14 -17.32
N PRO A 31 -4.62 6.75 -18.40
CA PRO A 31 -5.37 8.00 -18.28
C PRO A 31 -6.74 7.84 -17.58
N PHE A 32 -7.23 6.61 -17.46
CA PHE A 32 -8.52 6.28 -16.84
C PHE A 32 -8.42 5.95 -15.36
N ARG A 33 -7.31 5.36 -14.92
CA ARG A 33 -7.12 4.93 -13.51
C ARG A 33 -6.46 6.00 -12.64
N ASN A 34 -5.73 6.94 -13.24
CA ASN A 34 -5.21 8.11 -12.52
C ASN A 34 -6.30 9.20 -12.51
N ALA A 35 -6.87 9.47 -11.33
CA ALA A 35 -7.99 10.37 -11.13
C ALA A 35 -7.74 11.80 -11.63
N SER A 36 -6.50 12.31 -11.55
CA SER A 36 -6.15 13.64 -12.07
C SER A 36 -6.22 13.75 -13.60
N MET A 37 -6.13 12.62 -14.33
CA MET A 37 -6.24 12.61 -15.78
C MET A 37 -7.69 12.50 -16.28
N GLY A 38 -8.53 11.74 -15.58
CA GLY A 38 -9.98 11.64 -15.83
C GLY A 38 -10.39 11.23 -17.26
N LYS A 39 -9.52 10.57 -18.02
CA LYS A 39 -9.64 10.39 -19.48
C LYS A 39 -9.89 8.93 -19.87
N LYS A 40 -10.54 8.72 -21.02
CA LYS A 40 -10.76 7.38 -21.62
C LYS A 40 -9.42 6.67 -21.85
N CYS A 41 -9.40 5.34 -21.67
CA CYS A 41 -8.26 4.48 -21.98
C CYS A 41 -8.74 3.29 -22.81
N HIS A 42 -8.29 3.19 -24.07
CA HIS A 42 -8.76 2.15 -25.00
C HIS A 42 -8.30 0.75 -24.56
N VAL A 43 -7.08 0.63 -24.01
CA VAL A 43 -6.57 -0.61 -23.42
C VAL A 43 -7.45 -1.07 -22.26
N CYS A 44 -7.84 -0.19 -21.33
CA CYS A 44 -8.75 -0.58 -20.24
C CYS A 44 -10.11 -1.09 -20.73
N GLU A 45 -10.65 -0.54 -21.82
CA GLU A 45 -11.91 -1.01 -22.40
C GLU A 45 -11.78 -2.38 -23.08
N LYS A 46 -10.73 -2.59 -23.90
CA LYS A 46 -10.50 -3.89 -24.56
C LYS A 46 -10.18 -4.98 -23.54
N LEU A 47 -9.34 -4.69 -22.54
CA LEU A 47 -9.05 -5.63 -21.45
C LEU A 47 -10.28 -5.94 -20.58
N LYS A 48 -11.13 -4.95 -20.29
CA LYS A 48 -12.39 -5.18 -19.56
C LYS A 48 -13.24 -6.24 -20.28
N ARG A 49 -13.43 -6.12 -21.59
CA ARG A 49 -14.19 -7.09 -22.40
C ARG A 49 -13.58 -8.50 -22.35
N VAL A 50 -12.25 -8.63 -22.35
CA VAL A 50 -11.57 -9.93 -22.22
C VAL A 50 -11.92 -10.57 -20.88
N TYR A 51 -11.85 -9.84 -19.77
CA TYR A 51 -12.22 -10.34 -18.44
C TYR A 51 -13.73 -10.65 -18.29
N GLU A 52 -14.59 -10.07 -19.12
CA GLU A 52 -16.04 -10.34 -19.15
C GLU A 52 -16.43 -11.52 -20.08
N THR A 53 -15.52 -11.99 -20.95
CA THR A 53 -15.83 -13.01 -21.99
C THR A 53 -14.89 -14.23 -22.00
N SER A 54 -13.81 -14.22 -21.22
CA SER A 54 -12.80 -15.29 -21.18
C SER A 54 -12.78 -15.95 -19.80
N VAL A 55 -12.36 -17.21 -19.72
CA VAL A 55 -12.33 -17.99 -18.48
C VAL A 55 -11.14 -17.53 -17.63
N LYS A 56 -11.34 -17.36 -16.31
CA LYS A 56 -10.26 -17.00 -15.39
C LYS A 56 -9.15 -18.06 -15.47
N GLY A 57 -7.94 -17.62 -15.83
CA GLY A 57 -6.77 -18.49 -15.97
C GLY A 57 -6.50 -18.98 -17.40
N ASP A 58 -7.38 -18.74 -18.38
CA ASP A 58 -7.06 -19.02 -19.78
C ASP A 58 -5.96 -18.10 -20.33
N GLU A 59 -5.30 -18.51 -21.43
CA GLU A 59 -4.15 -17.79 -22.00
C GLU A 59 -4.46 -16.32 -22.32
N ARG A 60 -5.71 -16.04 -22.76
CA ARG A 60 -6.16 -14.71 -23.12
C ARG A 60 -6.40 -13.84 -21.88
N TRP A 61 -6.96 -14.44 -20.83
CA TRP A 61 -7.11 -13.83 -19.51
C TRP A 61 -5.75 -13.53 -18.89
N GLN A 62 -4.78 -14.45 -19.00
CA GLN A 62 -3.40 -14.24 -18.55
C GLN A 62 -2.67 -13.14 -19.35
N ALA A 63 -2.80 -13.12 -20.68
CA ALA A 63 -2.26 -12.06 -21.54
C ALA A 63 -2.85 -10.68 -21.19
N ALA A 64 -4.16 -10.62 -20.91
CA ALA A 64 -4.82 -9.43 -20.39
C ALA A 64 -4.28 -9.02 -19.00
N GLY A 65 -4.01 -9.99 -18.12
CA GLY A 65 -3.37 -9.79 -16.82
C GLY A 65 -1.96 -9.19 -16.94
N LYS A 66 -1.17 -9.64 -17.92
CA LYS A 66 0.15 -9.07 -18.25
C LYS A 66 0.02 -7.60 -18.70
N LYS A 67 -0.89 -7.30 -19.64
CA LYS A 67 -1.16 -5.96 -20.23
C LYS A 67 -1.99 -4.99 -19.35
N GLY A 68 -2.46 -5.44 -18.19
CA GLY A 68 -3.31 -4.68 -17.27
C GLY A 68 -2.67 -3.39 -16.68
N ALA A 69 -3.52 -2.39 -16.41
CA ALA A 69 -3.14 -1.16 -15.71
C ALA A 69 -2.81 -1.44 -14.23
N LYS A 70 -1.66 -0.95 -13.77
CA LYS A 70 -1.00 -1.34 -12.52
C LYS A 70 -0.53 -0.12 -11.70
N CYS A 71 -1.22 0.15 -10.59
CA CYS A 71 -0.84 1.06 -9.49
C CYS A 71 0.44 0.69 -8.72
N SER A 72 1.50 1.46 -8.93
CA SER A 72 2.64 1.53 -8.00
C SER A 72 2.44 2.66 -6.99
N TRP A 73 2.99 2.51 -5.78
CA TRP A 73 2.88 3.48 -4.69
C TRP A 73 4.17 4.30 -4.55
N PHE A 74 4.08 5.61 -4.37
CA PHE A 74 5.24 6.52 -4.27
C PHE A 74 5.24 7.27 -2.94
N ALA A 75 6.39 7.37 -2.27
CA ALA A 75 6.59 8.18 -1.07
C ALA A 75 7.95 8.87 -1.05
N ASN A 76 8.05 9.97 -0.29
CA ASN A 76 9.34 10.52 0.11
C ASN A 76 9.85 9.72 1.32
N ILE A 77 11.08 9.23 1.24
CA ILE A 77 11.75 8.53 2.34
C ILE A 77 13.13 9.11 2.63
N VAL A 78 13.66 8.80 3.81
CA VAL A 78 15.05 9.08 4.22
C VAL A 78 15.69 7.82 4.79
N PHE A 79 16.97 7.60 4.51
CA PHE A 79 17.73 6.45 5.00
C PHE A 79 18.55 6.84 6.24
N PRO A 80 18.68 5.99 7.28
CA PRO A 80 19.47 6.31 8.47
C PRO A 80 20.98 6.45 8.18
N SER A 81 21.46 5.89 7.06
CA SER A 81 22.82 6.07 6.55
C SER A 81 23.05 7.40 5.84
N ASN A 82 21.98 8.12 5.46
CA ASN A 82 22.04 9.47 4.89
C ASN A 82 20.75 10.25 5.24
N PRO A 83 20.59 10.69 6.50
CA PRO A 83 19.37 11.37 6.95
C PRO A 83 19.18 12.75 6.31
N ASN A 84 20.23 13.29 5.69
CA ASN A 84 20.26 14.63 5.09
C ASN A 84 19.86 14.65 3.59
N LYS A 85 19.37 13.52 3.04
CA LYS A 85 18.82 13.45 1.67
C LYS A 85 17.51 12.68 1.64
N SER A 86 16.44 13.35 1.21
CA SER A 86 15.18 12.73 0.78
C SER A 86 15.36 11.97 -0.54
N VAL A 87 14.64 10.86 -0.70
CA VAL A 87 14.60 10.06 -1.93
C VAL A 87 13.15 9.69 -2.21
N VAL A 88 12.72 9.82 -3.48
CA VAL A 88 11.42 9.29 -3.92
C VAL A 88 11.56 7.78 -4.10
N ALA A 89 10.80 7.00 -3.34
CA ALA A 89 10.82 5.56 -3.42
C ALA A 89 9.49 4.99 -3.92
N VAL A 90 9.57 3.91 -4.71
CA VAL A 90 8.41 3.22 -5.28
C VAL A 90 8.23 1.82 -4.70
N PHE A 91 7.04 1.56 -4.17
CA PHE A 91 6.62 0.30 -3.57
C PHE A 91 5.67 -0.46 -4.51
N GLY A 92 5.71 -1.80 -4.45
CA GLY A 92 4.68 -2.63 -5.07
C GLY A 92 3.33 -2.52 -4.34
N LYS A 93 2.23 -2.83 -5.03
CA LYS A 93 0.85 -2.68 -4.52
C LYS A 93 0.65 -3.26 -3.12
N LYS A 94 1.04 -4.53 -2.89
CA LYS A 94 0.91 -5.23 -1.59
C LYS A 94 1.51 -4.37 -0.46
N THR A 95 2.84 -4.25 -0.44
CA THR A 95 3.63 -3.43 0.49
C THR A 95 3.07 -2.02 0.75
N GLY A 96 2.72 -1.26 -0.30
CA GLY A 96 2.19 0.10 -0.11
C GLY A 96 0.75 0.12 0.39
N SER A 97 -0.10 -0.81 -0.05
CA SER A 97 -1.45 -0.96 0.46
C SER A 97 -1.42 -1.43 1.91
N ASP A 98 -0.49 -2.30 2.31
CA ASP A 98 -0.32 -2.74 3.69
C ASP A 98 -0.05 -1.55 4.63
N VAL A 99 0.81 -0.61 4.24
CA VAL A 99 1.04 0.65 4.97
C VAL A 99 -0.25 1.46 5.10
N VAL A 100 -1.02 1.61 4.01
CA VAL A 100 -2.23 2.44 4.02
C VAL A 100 -3.38 1.77 4.78
N TYR A 101 -3.53 0.45 4.72
CA TYR A 101 -4.47 -0.30 5.56
C TYR A 101 -4.10 -0.19 7.04
N LYS A 102 -2.82 -0.33 7.40
CA LYS A 102 -2.35 -0.22 8.80
C LYS A 102 -2.42 1.20 9.35
N ASN A 103 -2.30 2.21 8.49
CA ASN A 103 -2.64 3.59 8.81
C ASN A 103 -4.15 3.78 9.02
N GLN A 104 -4.99 3.27 8.12
CA GLN A 104 -6.46 3.32 8.24
C GLN A 104 -6.97 2.63 9.53
N ALA A 105 -6.36 1.52 9.92
CA ALA A 105 -6.65 0.81 11.17
C ALA A 105 -6.19 1.55 12.44
N GLY A 106 -5.50 2.69 12.31
CA GLY A 106 -4.95 3.46 13.44
C GLY A 106 -3.70 2.84 14.08
N GLU A 107 -3.15 1.77 13.52
CA GLU A 107 -1.98 1.09 14.08
C GLU A 107 -0.68 1.87 13.84
N TRP A 108 -0.54 2.51 12.67
CA TRP A 108 0.73 3.08 12.18
C TRP A 108 0.69 4.62 12.05
N LEU A 109 -0.02 5.31 12.94
CA LEU A 109 -0.26 6.76 12.85
C LEU A 109 1.00 7.65 12.97
N ASP A 110 2.08 7.13 13.56
CA ASP A 110 3.31 7.87 13.89
C ASP A 110 4.49 7.61 12.93
N ILE A 111 4.36 6.71 11.94
CA ILE A 111 5.50 6.26 11.09
C ILE A 111 6.16 7.37 10.25
N ALA A 112 5.46 8.48 10.01
CA ALA A 112 5.96 9.62 9.23
C ALA A 112 6.33 10.84 10.10
N HIS A 113 6.22 10.73 11.42
CA HIS A 113 6.51 11.86 12.30
C HIS A 113 8.02 12.21 12.24
N PRO A 114 8.41 13.46 11.92
CA PRO A 114 9.82 13.78 11.58
C PRO A 114 10.76 13.77 12.80
N LYS A 115 10.27 14.07 14.00
CA LYS A 115 11.11 14.10 15.22
C LYS A 115 11.48 12.72 15.78
N SER A 116 12.68 12.67 16.34
CA SER A 116 13.20 11.64 17.23
C SER A 116 12.27 11.36 18.41
N GLY A 117 12.28 10.12 18.93
CA GLY A 117 11.43 9.69 20.05
C GLY A 117 9.92 9.74 19.76
N ARG A 118 9.52 10.05 18.53
CA ARG A 118 8.12 10.14 18.07
C ARG A 118 7.87 9.29 16.83
N GLY A 119 8.61 9.53 15.76
CA GLY A 119 8.53 8.74 14.53
C GLY A 119 9.09 7.33 14.68
N ARG A 120 8.82 6.44 13.70
CA ARG A 120 9.39 5.09 13.64
C ARG A 120 10.27 4.91 12.43
N GLU A 121 11.25 4.01 12.53
CA GLU A 121 11.86 3.43 11.33
C GLU A 121 10.95 2.36 10.74
N MET A 122 11.02 2.18 9.43
CA MET A 122 10.39 1.09 8.70
C MET A 122 11.47 0.10 8.28
N LYS A 123 11.23 -1.18 8.55
CA LYS A 123 11.98 -2.31 8.00
C LYS A 123 11.23 -2.81 6.76
N LEU A 124 11.92 -2.94 5.64
CA LEU A 124 11.40 -3.66 4.47
C LEU A 124 12.38 -4.78 4.09
N THR A 125 11.86 -5.99 4.01
CA THR A 125 12.62 -7.21 3.66
C THR A 125 12.06 -7.80 2.38
N LYS A 126 12.94 -8.16 1.43
CA LYS A 126 12.57 -8.94 0.24
C LYS A 126 12.83 -10.43 0.51
N SER A 127 11.82 -11.27 0.38
CA SER A 127 11.96 -12.74 0.54
C SER A 127 11.23 -13.47 -0.59
N ARG A 128 11.33 -14.81 -0.62
CA ARG A 128 10.40 -15.64 -1.41
C ARG A 128 9.16 -15.99 -0.60
N ASP A 129 8.05 -16.20 -1.30
CA ASP A 129 6.91 -16.98 -0.81
C ASP A 129 7.04 -18.46 -1.21
N ASP A 130 6.11 -19.30 -0.75
CA ASP A 130 6.12 -20.75 -0.98
C ASP A 130 5.95 -21.12 -2.47
N SER A 131 5.41 -20.21 -3.28
CA SER A 131 5.31 -20.32 -4.74
C SER A 131 6.59 -19.84 -5.46
N GLY A 132 7.61 -19.41 -4.72
CA GLY A 132 8.91 -18.97 -5.24
C GLY A 132 8.95 -17.51 -5.73
N TYR A 133 7.86 -16.75 -5.63
CA TYR A 133 7.79 -15.37 -6.09
C TYR A 133 8.40 -14.39 -5.08
N ASN A 134 8.82 -13.22 -5.56
CA ASN A 134 9.40 -12.18 -4.72
C ASN A 134 8.30 -11.45 -3.93
N THR A 135 8.18 -11.73 -2.63
CA THR A 135 7.34 -10.95 -1.68
C THR A 135 8.18 -9.90 -0.96
N TYR A 136 7.52 -8.84 -0.50
CA TYR A 136 8.15 -7.70 0.17
C TYR A 136 7.38 -7.39 1.45
N SER A 137 7.97 -7.74 2.59
CA SER A 137 7.40 -7.53 3.92
C SER A 137 7.77 -6.15 4.41
N ILE A 138 6.82 -5.35 4.90
CA ILE A 138 7.09 -4.05 5.52
C ILE A 138 6.48 -3.98 6.91
N PHE A 139 7.25 -3.52 7.90
CA PHE A 139 6.80 -3.31 9.27
C PHE A 139 7.52 -2.11 9.89
N PRO A 140 6.89 -1.32 10.77
CA PRO A 140 7.60 -0.38 11.61
C PRO A 140 8.50 -1.15 12.59
N ASP A 141 9.62 -0.54 12.96
CA ASP A 141 10.30 -0.94 14.19
C ASP A 141 9.43 -0.58 15.39
N LEU A 142 9.49 -1.39 16.45
CA LEU A 142 8.76 -1.08 17.69
C LEU A 142 9.46 0.03 18.47
N GLU A 143 10.78 0.15 18.30
CA GLU A 143 11.57 1.28 18.75
C GLU A 143 11.32 2.50 17.87
N LYS A 144 11.17 3.66 18.52
CA LYS A 144 11.02 4.94 17.83
C LYS A 144 12.38 5.43 17.32
N ALA A 145 12.38 6.11 16.17
CA ALA A 145 13.58 6.62 15.54
C ALA A 145 14.38 7.51 16.51
N SER A 146 15.68 7.27 16.58
CA SER A 146 16.61 7.97 17.48
C SER A 146 17.06 9.35 16.96
N TRP A 147 16.65 9.72 15.74
CA TRP A 147 17.13 10.89 15.01
C TRP A 147 16.00 11.77 14.48
N ASP A 148 16.29 13.05 14.26
CA ASP A 148 15.38 14.02 13.62
C ASP A 148 15.59 14.01 12.10
N ILE A 149 14.51 14.08 11.31
CA ILE A 149 14.64 14.44 9.88
C ILE A 149 15.02 15.94 9.81
N PRO A 150 16.11 16.34 9.14
CA PRO A 150 16.54 17.73 9.06
C PRO A 150 15.52 18.64 8.38
N GLU A 151 15.37 19.87 8.86
CA GLU A 151 14.41 20.85 8.32
C GLU A 151 14.73 21.22 6.85
N GLU A 152 16.01 21.19 6.47
CA GLU A 152 16.48 21.33 5.08
C GLU A 152 15.98 20.20 4.16
N VAL A 153 15.80 18.98 4.67
CA VAL A 153 15.20 17.87 3.92
C VAL A 153 13.69 18.03 3.83
N LEU A 154 13.04 18.43 4.93
CA LEU A 154 11.59 18.66 4.98
C LEU A 154 11.13 19.78 4.03
N LYS A 155 11.97 20.80 3.80
CA LYS A 155 11.73 21.88 2.82
C LYS A 155 11.97 21.47 1.36
N ASN A 156 12.65 20.35 1.13
CA ASN A 156 13.00 19.83 -0.21
C ASN A 156 12.41 18.42 -0.42
N LEU A 157 11.20 18.18 0.10
CA LEU A 157 10.42 17.00 -0.22
C LEU A 157 9.80 17.16 -1.61
N VAL A 158 9.94 16.16 -2.47
CA VAL A 158 9.36 16.19 -3.82
C VAL A 158 7.83 16.21 -3.70
N ASN A 159 7.16 17.10 -4.45
CA ASN A 159 5.71 17.08 -4.52
C ASN A 159 5.26 15.77 -5.20
N LEU A 160 4.47 14.97 -4.50
CA LEU A 160 3.96 13.67 -4.97
C LEU A 160 2.46 13.73 -5.31
N ASP A 161 1.91 14.90 -5.67
CA ASP A 161 0.60 14.98 -6.32
C ASP A 161 0.62 14.10 -7.58
N GLN A 162 -0.51 13.48 -7.89
CA GLN A 162 -0.58 12.52 -9.00
C GLN A 162 -0.19 13.14 -10.34
N GLU A 163 -0.45 14.44 -10.55
CA GLU A 163 0.01 15.19 -11.73
C GLU A 163 1.55 15.34 -11.79
N ASN A 164 2.17 15.73 -10.67
CA ASN A 164 3.63 15.87 -10.59
C ASN A 164 4.33 14.51 -10.70
N LEU A 165 3.76 13.44 -10.13
CA LEU A 165 4.24 12.07 -10.33
C LEU A 165 4.13 11.59 -11.78
N ILE A 166 3.06 11.97 -12.50
CA ILE A 166 2.93 11.65 -13.94
C ILE A 166 4.07 12.30 -14.73
N VAL A 167 4.38 13.58 -14.47
CA VAL A 167 5.48 14.30 -15.13
C VAL A 167 6.83 13.68 -14.77
N LEU A 168 7.09 13.47 -13.47
CA LEU A 168 8.33 12.89 -12.95
C LEU A 168 8.61 11.50 -13.53
N VAL A 169 7.59 10.63 -13.60
CA VAL A 169 7.72 9.26 -14.11
C VAL A 169 7.79 9.19 -15.64
N LYS A 170 7.12 10.09 -16.38
CA LYS A 170 7.25 10.16 -17.85
C LYS A 170 8.60 10.73 -18.28
N ASN A 171 9.10 11.76 -17.57
CA ASN A 171 10.32 12.48 -17.96
C ASN A 171 11.59 11.93 -17.28
N ASN A 172 11.45 11.02 -16.29
CA ASN A 172 12.54 10.43 -15.50
C ASN A 172 13.48 11.50 -14.91
N THR A 173 12.92 12.56 -14.34
CA THR A 173 13.65 13.73 -13.81
C THR A 173 14.27 13.52 -12.44
N GLU A 174 13.91 12.44 -11.75
CA GLU A 174 14.30 12.12 -10.37
C GLU A 174 14.77 10.66 -10.28
N GLU A 175 15.74 10.39 -9.40
CA GLU A 175 16.24 9.04 -9.16
C GLU A 175 15.29 8.26 -8.23
N ILE A 176 14.26 7.66 -8.82
CA ILE A 176 13.29 6.85 -8.08
C ILE A 176 13.94 5.56 -7.56
N PHE A 177 14.07 5.44 -6.23
CA PHE A 177 14.53 4.22 -5.58
C PHE A 177 13.48 3.11 -5.69
N LYS A 178 13.86 1.93 -6.18
CA LYS A 178 12.96 0.81 -6.45
C LYS A 178 13.27 -0.35 -5.52
N PHE A 179 12.44 -0.60 -4.49
CA PHE A 179 12.66 -1.73 -3.55
C PHE A 179 12.78 -3.11 -4.24
N SER A 180 12.33 -3.25 -5.49
CA SER A 180 12.56 -4.44 -6.29
C SER A 180 14.03 -4.76 -6.59
N SER A 181 14.94 -3.77 -6.52
CA SER A 181 16.38 -3.94 -6.75
C SER A 181 17.13 -4.58 -5.58
N LEU A 182 16.49 -4.71 -4.40
CA LEU A 182 17.05 -5.45 -3.27
C LEU A 182 17.39 -6.90 -3.67
N LYS A 183 18.41 -7.46 -3.04
CA LYS A 183 18.76 -8.89 -3.11
C LYS A 183 17.76 -9.72 -2.29
N MET A 184 17.81 -11.04 -2.46
CA MET A 184 17.03 -11.93 -1.60
C MET A 184 17.50 -11.81 -0.14
N ASP A 185 16.54 -11.79 0.77
CA ASP A 185 16.67 -11.70 2.22
C ASP A 185 17.36 -10.40 2.71
N GLU A 186 17.59 -9.46 1.81
CA GLU A 186 18.08 -8.12 2.12
C GLU A 186 16.99 -7.31 2.83
N THR A 187 17.33 -6.79 4.00
CA THR A 187 16.46 -5.93 4.82
C THR A 187 17.02 -4.53 4.82
N ILE A 188 16.22 -3.56 4.39
CA ILE A 188 16.56 -2.14 4.39
C ILE A 188 15.75 -1.38 5.45
N ARG A 189 16.41 -0.43 6.13
CA ARG A 189 15.80 0.51 7.08
C ARG A 189 15.66 1.88 6.43
N PHE A 190 14.52 2.53 6.61
CA PHE A 190 14.26 3.91 6.20
C PHE A 190 13.20 4.53 7.11
N ARG A 191 12.86 5.81 6.91
CA ARG A 191 11.65 6.43 7.48
C ARG A 191 10.83 7.05 6.37
N PHE A 192 9.51 7.07 6.53
CA PHE A 192 8.68 7.95 5.72
C PHE A 192 8.90 9.40 6.14
N CYS A 193 8.98 10.29 5.15
CA CYS A 193 8.81 11.71 5.40
C CYS A 193 7.32 12.03 5.61
N PRO A 194 6.98 13.14 6.29
CA PRO A 194 5.61 13.67 6.28
C PRO A 194 5.20 14.14 4.87
N PRO A 195 3.92 14.51 4.65
CA PRO A 195 3.47 15.15 3.41
C PRO A 195 4.35 16.37 3.04
N TRP A 196 4.63 16.53 1.75
CA TRP A 196 5.61 17.50 1.24
C TRP A 196 5.20 18.97 1.47
N ASP A 197 3.91 19.24 1.62
CA ASP A 197 3.30 20.53 1.95
C ASP A 197 3.16 20.75 3.47
N SER A 198 3.72 19.84 4.28
CA SER A 198 3.55 19.78 5.74
C SER A 198 2.09 19.66 6.22
N GLY A 199 1.21 19.07 5.40
CA GLY A 199 -0.21 18.87 5.75
C GLY A 199 -1.16 19.98 5.29
N ASN A 200 -0.67 21.02 4.60
CA ASN A 200 -1.44 22.20 4.16
C ASN A 200 -2.31 21.95 2.91
N GLY A 201 -2.99 20.81 2.86
CA GLY A 201 -3.90 20.41 1.78
C GLY A 201 -3.83 18.92 1.49
N ASN A 202 -2.63 18.37 1.38
CA ASN A 202 -2.39 16.94 1.26
C ASN A 202 -1.95 16.33 2.60
N LYS A 203 -2.55 15.19 2.96
CA LYS A 203 -2.14 14.38 4.13
C LYS A 203 -1.56 13.02 3.74
N LYS A 204 -1.51 12.70 2.43
CA LYS A 204 -1.02 11.42 1.93
C LYS A 204 0.52 11.41 1.93
N ILE A 205 1.12 10.50 2.70
CA ILE A 205 2.55 10.16 2.60
C ILE A 205 2.86 9.19 1.44
N LEU A 206 1.82 8.57 0.88
CA LEU A 206 1.86 7.57 -0.17
C LEU A 206 0.84 7.93 -1.25
N THR A 207 1.30 8.24 -2.46
CA THR A 207 0.43 8.53 -3.61
C THR A 207 0.45 7.35 -4.61
N PRO A 208 -0.71 6.93 -5.13
CA PRO A 208 -0.80 5.87 -6.15
C PRO A 208 -0.64 6.41 -7.58
N LEU A 209 -0.05 5.59 -8.46
CA LEU A 209 0.12 5.88 -9.89
C LEU A 209 -0.04 4.61 -10.75
N PHE A 210 -1.06 4.58 -11.60
CA PHE A 210 -1.38 3.45 -12.49
C PHE A 210 -0.69 3.51 -13.85
N ARG A 211 -0.13 2.38 -14.29
CA ARG A 211 0.68 2.24 -15.50
C ARG A 211 0.46 0.90 -16.19
N HIS A 212 0.37 0.83 -17.52
CA HIS A 212 0.24 -0.44 -18.25
C HIS A 212 1.62 -1.02 -18.58
N TRP A 213 1.86 -2.30 -18.24
CA TRP A 213 3.07 -3.05 -18.58
C TRP A 213 2.72 -4.12 -19.62
N GLY A 214 3.61 -5.07 -19.94
CA GLY A 214 3.32 -6.13 -20.92
C GLY A 214 3.34 -5.66 -22.38
N GLY A 215 4.22 -4.71 -22.71
CA GLY A 215 4.42 -4.23 -24.09
C GLY A 215 3.43 -3.16 -24.56
N VAL A 216 2.55 -2.66 -23.69
CA VAL A 216 1.55 -1.65 -24.06
C VAL A 216 2.19 -0.32 -24.48
N THR A 217 1.65 0.32 -25.52
CA THR A 217 2.10 1.62 -26.06
C THR A 217 1.18 2.79 -25.70
N GLU A 218 1.67 4.03 -25.82
CA GLU A 218 0.81 5.21 -25.61
C GLU A 218 -0.24 5.30 -26.74
N GLU A 219 0.09 4.82 -27.93
CA GLU A 219 -0.74 4.78 -29.14
C GLU A 219 -1.93 3.84 -28.96
N GLU A 220 -1.72 2.64 -28.40
CA GLU A 220 -2.78 1.71 -28.00
C GLU A 220 -3.68 2.29 -26.90
N VAL A 221 -3.10 3.05 -25.95
CA VAL A 221 -3.86 3.71 -24.87
C VAL A 221 -4.71 4.87 -25.40
N ARG A 222 -4.21 5.63 -26.38
CA ARG A 222 -4.96 6.65 -27.14
C ARG A 222 -5.98 6.04 -28.11
N GLY A 223 -5.81 4.76 -28.49
CA GLY A 223 -6.68 4.05 -29.43
C GLY A 223 -6.36 4.27 -30.90
N GLU A 224 -5.13 4.71 -31.20
CA GLU A 224 -4.62 4.97 -32.55
C GLU A 224 -4.11 3.69 -33.23
N VAL A 225 -3.71 2.70 -32.42
CA VAL A 225 -3.33 1.34 -32.84
C VAL A 225 -4.20 0.35 -32.06
N GLU A 226 -4.56 -0.77 -32.67
CA GLU A 226 -5.27 -1.83 -31.96
C GLU A 226 -4.34 -2.55 -30.97
N LEU A 227 -4.75 -2.62 -29.70
CA LEU A 227 -4.03 -3.37 -28.67
C LEU A 227 -3.86 -4.84 -29.08
N ASP A 228 -2.63 -5.28 -29.24
CA ASP A 228 -2.31 -6.67 -29.52
C ASP A 228 -2.62 -7.56 -28.30
N LEU A 229 -3.16 -8.76 -28.56
CA LEU A 229 -3.50 -9.79 -27.57
C LEU A 229 -3.15 -11.21 -28.06
N ASP A 230 -2.44 -11.35 -29.18
CA ASP A 230 -2.09 -12.68 -29.70
C ASP A 230 -1.02 -13.36 -28.83
N VAL A 231 -1.05 -14.70 -28.84
CA VAL A 231 -0.30 -15.57 -27.93
C VAL A 231 0.90 -16.23 -28.64
N SER A 232 1.16 -15.87 -29.90
CA SER A 232 2.05 -16.61 -30.81
C SER A 232 3.53 -16.58 -30.45
N ASP A 233 4.00 -15.51 -29.82
CA ASP A 233 5.44 -15.21 -29.65
C ASP A 233 5.82 -15.06 -28.18
N VAL A 234 5.49 -16.08 -27.38
CA VAL A 234 5.99 -16.25 -26.01
C VAL A 234 6.91 -17.46 -25.96
N GLU A 235 8.22 -17.23 -26.05
CA GLU A 235 9.18 -18.22 -25.52
C GLU A 235 8.85 -18.48 -24.04
N PRO A 236 8.94 -19.73 -23.55
CA PRO A 236 8.47 -20.10 -22.22
C PRO A 236 9.40 -19.58 -21.11
N GLU A 237 9.35 -18.28 -20.83
CA GLU A 237 9.69 -17.75 -19.51
C GLU A 237 8.81 -18.46 -18.47
N VAL A 238 9.47 -19.06 -17.48
CA VAL A 238 8.93 -20.01 -16.50
C VAL A 238 7.50 -19.68 -16.06
N ALA A 239 6.58 -20.62 -16.29
CA ALA A 239 5.14 -20.42 -16.18
C ALA A 239 4.72 -19.74 -14.86
N VAL A 240 4.20 -18.52 -14.99
CA VAL A 240 3.61 -17.76 -13.88
C VAL A 240 2.17 -18.23 -13.70
N ASP A 241 1.99 -19.38 -13.04
CA ASP A 241 0.68 -19.87 -12.67
C ASP A 241 0.14 -19.03 -11.49
N GLU A 242 -1.02 -18.39 -11.68
CA GLU A 242 -1.67 -17.56 -10.66
C GLU A 242 -2.52 -18.44 -9.74
N GLY A 243 -1.87 -18.98 -8.70
CA GLY A 243 -2.46 -19.86 -7.68
C GLY A 243 -3.87 -19.43 -7.24
N SER A 244 -4.78 -20.40 -7.23
CA SER A 244 -6.21 -20.17 -7.05
C SER A 244 -6.56 -19.48 -5.73
N ILE A 245 -7.11 -18.27 -5.81
CA ILE A 245 -8.01 -17.78 -4.75
C ILE A 245 -9.23 -18.71 -4.75
N LEU A 246 -9.31 -19.58 -3.73
CA LEU A 246 -10.47 -20.42 -3.44
C LEU A 246 -11.61 -19.58 -2.84
N ASP A 247 -12.81 -20.15 -2.90
CA ASP A 247 -14.07 -19.51 -2.54
C ASP A 247 -14.48 -19.88 -1.11
N ASP A 248 -13.91 -19.20 -0.12
CA ASP A 248 -14.26 -19.38 1.30
C ASP A 248 -15.64 -18.77 1.63
N THR A 249 -16.70 -19.42 1.16
CA THR A 249 -17.99 -19.34 1.83
C THR A 249 -17.92 -20.19 3.10
N PRO A 250 -18.19 -19.63 4.30
CA PRO A 250 -17.86 -20.31 5.56
C PRO A 250 -18.78 -21.50 5.82
N THR A 251 -18.24 -22.71 5.68
CA THR A 251 -18.85 -23.93 6.23
C THR A 251 -18.75 -23.91 7.75
N VAL A 252 -19.90 -23.95 8.41
CA VAL A 252 -19.98 -24.11 9.87
C VAL A 252 -19.66 -25.56 10.23
N ASP A 253 -18.57 -25.78 10.97
CA ASP A 253 -18.65 -26.70 12.11
C ASP A 253 -17.58 -26.43 13.19
N SER A 254 -17.79 -27.05 14.36
CA SER A 254 -17.19 -26.70 15.65
C SER A 254 -15.65 -26.69 15.73
N HIS A 255 -15.09 -25.56 16.15
CA HIS A 255 -13.81 -25.50 16.87
C HIS A 255 -13.92 -24.55 18.07
N VAL A 256 -13.22 -24.87 19.16
CA VAL A 256 -13.26 -24.06 20.40
C VAL A 256 -12.51 -22.75 20.19
N GLU A 257 -13.24 -21.63 20.22
CA GLU A 257 -12.66 -20.30 20.09
C GLU A 257 -11.70 -19.98 21.25
N ALA A 258 -10.44 -19.76 20.92
CA ALA A 258 -9.50 -19.13 21.83
C ALA A 258 -9.84 -17.62 21.91
N ARG A 259 -10.74 -17.27 22.85
CA ARG A 259 -11.15 -15.88 23.12
C ARG A 259 -9.92 -14.97 23.27
N GLU A 260 -9.92 -13.83 22.56
CA GLU A 260 -8.89 -12.82 22.74
C GLU A 260 -8.87 -12.28 24.19
N PRO A 261 -7.69 -11.97 24.75
CA PRO A 261 -7.60 -11.47 26.12
C PRO A 261 -8.30 -10.11 26.27
N CYS A 262 -9.30 -10.06 27.13
CA CYS A 262 -10.05 -8.83 27.43
C CYS A 262 -9.17 -7.83 28.19
N PHE A 263 -8.53 -6.91 27.46
CA PHE A 263 -7.76 -5.79 28.01
C PHE A 263 -8.65 -4.68 28.61
N GLY A 264 -9.58 -5.05 29.50
CA GLY A 264 -10.50 -4.12 30.18
C GLY A 264 -11.49 -3.40 29.27
N ARG A 265 -11.81 -3.95 28.09
CA ARG A 265 -12.69 -3.34 27.09
C ARG A 265 -14.16 -3.74 27.32
N ASP A 266 -15.04 -2.75 27.28
CA ASP A 266 -16.49 -2.86 27.42
C ASP A 266 -17.14 -3.90 26.48
N ASN A 267 -16.74 -3.90 25.21
CA ASN A 267 -17.22 -4.81 24.17
C ASN A 267 -16.86 -6.30 24.40
N PHE A 268 -16.03 -6.58 25.40
CA PHE A 268 -15.56 -7.92 25.78
C PHE A 268 -15.92 -8.27 27.25
N TYR A 269 -16.83 -7.51 27.87
CA TYR A 269 -17.30 -7.72 29.25
C TYR A 269 -18.66 -8.43 29.26
N ASP A 270 -18.72 -9.66 29.79
CA ASP A 270 -19.98 -10.33 30.13
C ASP A 270 -20.17 -10.41 31.65
N LYS A 271 -21.19 -9.69 32.14
CA LYS A 271 -21.65 -9.71 33.54
C LYS A 271 -22.16 -11.07 34.03
N ASN A 272 -22.41 -12.03 33.14
CA ASN A 272 -22.93 -13.36 33.49
C ASN A 272 -21.83 -14.41 33.61
N ASP A 273 -20.77 -14.30 32.82
CA ASP A 273 -19.61 -15.20 32.79
C ASP A 273 -18.93 -15.31 34.18
N GLN A 274 -18.45 -16.51 34.53
CA GLN A 274 -17.76 -16.75 35.81
C GLN A 274 -16.26 -16.51 35.75
N GLU A 275 -15.61 -16.70 34.60
CA GLU A 275 -14.19 -16.35 34.43
C GLU A 275 -14.02 -14.83 34.46
N CYS A 276 -14.94 -14.10 33.82
CA CYS A 276 -14.97 -12.64 33.88
C CYS A 276 -15.09 -12.14 35.34
N LYS A 277 -15.95 -12.76 36.16
CA LYS A 277 -16.10 -12.43 37.61
C LYS A 277 -14.87 -12.77 38.46
N GLY A 278 -13.99 -13.66 38.01
CA GLY A 278 -12.71 -13.97 38.65
C GLY A 278 -11.59 -13.00 38.27
N CYS A 279 -11.79 -12.16 37.26
CA CYS A 279 -10.85 -11.14 36.80
C CYS A 279 -10.70 -10.02 37.83
N LYS A 280 -9.48 -9.53 38.08
CA LYS A 280 -9.23 -8.48 39.10
C LYS A 280 -9.80 -7.14 38.63
N GLU A 281 -9.76 -6.95 37.32
CA GLU A 281 -10.17 -5.80 36.55
C GLU A 281 -11.71 -5.74 36.35
N PHE A 282 -12.46 -6.78 36.75
CA PHE A 282 -13.91 -6.90 36.60
C PHE A 282 -14.69 -5.72 37.22
N THR A 283 -14.23 -5.22 38.38
CA THR A 283 -14.87 -4.09 39.06
C THR A 283 -14.78 -2.81 38.24
N ASP A 284 -13.61 -2.55 37.64
CA ASP A 284 -13.37 -1.35 36.83
C ASP A 284 -14.14 -1.43 35.50
N CYS A 285 -14.19 -2.61 34.86
CA CYS A 285 -15.06 -2.86 33.71
C CYS A 285 -16.54 -2.65 34.04
N THR A 286 -16.99 -3.09 35.23
CA THR A 286 -18.37 -2.87 35.71
C THR A 286 -18.69 -1.39 35.91
N ILE A 287 -17.71 -0.59 36.33
CA ILE A 287 -17.86 0.87 36.49
C ILE A 287 -17.89 1.55 35.12
N ALA A 288 -16.99 1.19 34.20
CA ALA A 288 -16.93 1.73 32.85
C ALA A 288 -18.25 1.50 32.08
N VAL A 289 -18.76 0.25 32.08
CA VAL A 289 -20.02 -0.09 31.40
C VAL A 289 -21.23 0.64 32.02
N LYS A 290 -21.20 0.97 33.32
CA LYS A 290 -22.23 1.80 33.97
C LYS A 290 -22.11 3.30 33.70
N ALA A 291 -20.96 3.78 33.24
CA ALA A 291 -20.75 5.16 32.82
C ALA A 291 -21.08 5.38 31.32
N SER A 292 -21.17 4.30 30.54
CA SER A 292 -21.56 4.28 29.13
C SER A 292 -23.07 4.05 28.89
N LEU A 293 -23.91 4.15 29.94
CA LEU A 293 -25.37 3.92 29.93
C LEU A 293 -26.15 5.11 30.50
#